data_AF-A0A2S0U3K2-F1
#
_entry.id   AF-A0A2S0U3K2-F1
#
_cell.length_a   1.000
_cell.length_b   1.000
_cell.length_c   1.000
_cell.angle_alpha   90.00
_cell.angle_beta   90.00
_cell.angle_gamma   90.00
#
_symmetry.space_group_name_H-M   'P 1'
#
loop_
_entity.id
_entity.type
_entity.pdbx_description
1 polymer ?
#
loop_
_entity_poly.entity_id
_entity_poly.type
_entity_poly.pdbx_seq_one_letter_code
_entity_poly.pdbx_strand_id
1 'polypeptide(L)'
;MKYMKLYKIFLKTISVNDIHLQSTFKKQIFLDKSAKSYYMTYKDYDTEDLKDFINDLDSNGLYSVIPMISMKSCLNKPYIVLSPSILVSKYSNYHFLTYFIHKKHMETIDEFDMKNIEKPVLILKYKRIFMDITQLNRKYDPI
;
A
#
# COMPACT_ATOMS: atom_id res chain seq x y z
N MET A 1 2.61 -26.27 -8.82
CA MET A 1 1.84 -25.36 -9.71
C MET A 1 0.51 -24.87 -9.11
N LYS A 2 -0.31 -25.71 -8.47
CA LYS A 2 -1.62 -25.34 -7.83
C LYS A 2 -1.51 -24.13 -6.89
N TYR A 3 -0.49 -24.08 -6.04
CA TYR A 3 -0.30 -23.02 -5.04
C TYR A 3 -0.07 -21.62 -5.63
N MET A 4 0.65 -21.52 -6.76
CA MET A 4 0.84 -20.23 -7.43
C MET A 4 -0.46 -19.70 -8.03
N LYS A 5 -1.35 -20.58 -8.51
CA LYS A 5 -2.66 -20.17 -9.03
C LYS A 5 -3.53 -19.59 -7.91
N LEU A 6 -3.60 -20.26 -6.76
CA LEU A 6 -4.34 -19.79 -5.59
C LEU A 6 -3.79 -18.47 -5.07
N TYR A 7 -2.47 -18.32 -4.99
CA TYR A 7 -1.83 -17.08 -4.55
C TYR A 7 -2.14 -15.91 -5.50
N LYS A 8 -2.09 -16.11 -6.82
CA LYS A 8 -2.48 -15.07 -7.78
C LYS A 8 -3.96 -14.67 -7.66
N ILE A 9 -4.85 -15.63 -7.43
CA ILE A 9 -6.28 -15.35 -7.19
C ILE A 9 -6.41 -14.50 -5.93
N PHE A 10 -5.75 -14.90 -4.84
CA PHE A 10 -5.72 -14.14 -3.60
C PHE A 10 -5.28 -12.68 -3.83
N LEU A 11 -4.14 -12.47 -4.49
CA LEU A 11 -3.63 -11.12 -4.79
C LEU A 11 -4.65 -10.28 -5.56
N LYS A 12 -5.32 -10.85 -6.56
CA LYS A 12 -6.38 -10.15 -7.29
C LYS A 12 -7.54 -9.79 -6.38
N THR A 13 -8.02 -10.73 -5.57
CA THR A 13 -9.16 -10.50 -4.67
C THR A 13 -8.89 -9.37 -3.68
N ILE A 14 -7.69 -9.32 -3.08
CA ILE A 14 -7.34 -8.31 -2.08
C ILE A 14 -6.86 -6.98 -2.67
N SER A 15 -7.00 -6.76 -3.97
CA SER A 15 -6.42 -5.58 -4.63
C SER A 15 -7.37 -4.92 -5.63
N VAL A 16 -8.31 -5.67 -6.23
CA VAL A 16 -9.14 -5.14 -7.31
C VAL A 16 -10.31 -4.28 -6.79
N ASN A 17 -10.97 -4.70 -5.71
CA ASN A 17 -12.27 -4.13 -5.32
C ASN A 17 -12.25 -3.26 -4.06
N ASP A 18 -11.19 -3.35 -3.24
CA ASP A 18 -11.13 -2.64 -1.96
C ASP A 18 -9.69 -2.40 -1.51
N ILE A 19 -9.51 -1.46 -0.57
CA ILE A 19 -8.24 -1.17 0.08
C ILE A 19 -8.19 -1.93 1.39
N HIS A 20 -7.40 -2.99 1.38
CA HIS A 20 -7.25 -3.82 2.56
C HIS A 20 -6.14 -3.30 3.48
N LEU A 21 -6.50 -3.00 4.73
CA LEU A 21 -5.51 -2.71 5.77
C LEU A 21 -4.76 -3.99 6.16
N GLN A 22 -3.45 -3.86 6.37
CA GLN A 22 -2.61 -4.96 6.82
C GLN A 22 -3.02 -5.47 8.21
N SER A 23 -3.55 -4.60 9.07
CA SER A 23 -4.06 -4.96 10.41
C SER A 23 -5.20 -5.98 10.33
N THR A 24 -6.01 -5.94 9.28
CA THR A 24 -7.12 -6.87 9.04
C THR A 24 -6.63 -8.29 8.78
N PHE A 25 -5.44 -8.43 8.17
CA PHE A 25 -4.85 -9.73 7.82
C PHE A 25 -3.95 -10.32 8.91
N LYS A 26 -3.33 -9.47 9.74
CA LYS A 26 -2.42 -9.92 10.83
C LYS A 26 -3.04 -10.91 11.80
N LYS A 27 -4.36 -10.87 12.00
CA LYS A 27 -5.06 -11.79 12.91
C LYS A 27 -5.26 -13.19 12.33
N GLN A 28 -5.03 -13.37 11.04
CA GLN A 28 -5.43 -14.59 10.31
C GLN A 28 -4.27 -15.27 9.59
N ILE A 29 -3.26 -14.52 9.15
CA ILE A 29 -2.14 -15.03 8.36
C ILE A 29 -0.85 -14.34 8.82
N PHE A 30 0.21 -15.12 9.00
CA PHE A 30 1.53 -14.57 9.25
C PHE A 30 2.07 -13.86 8.01
N LEU A 31 2.57 -12.64 8.22
CA LEU A 31 3.15 -11.79 7.19
C LEU A 31 4.60 -11.50 7.57
N ASP A 32 5.55 -12.05 6.82
CA ASP A 32 6.96 -11.68 6.97
C ASP A 32 7.21 -10.32 6.30
N LYS A 33 7.88 -9.45 7.05
CA LYS A 33 8.10 -8.04 6.73
C LYS A 33 9.58 -7.65 6.79
N SER A 34 10.47 -8.64 6.75
CA SER A 34 11.93 -8.52 6.78
C SER A 34 12.51 -7.74 5.60
N ALA A 35 11.75 -7.59 4.51
CA ALA A 35 12.19 -6.86 3.32
C ALA A 35 12.52 -5.38 3.60
N LYS A 36 13.52 -4.88 2.86
CA LYS A 36 13.90 -3.47 2.85
C LYS A 36 12.72 -2.57 2.44
N SER A 37 12.64 -1.39 3.05
CA SER A 37 11.67 -0.36 2.68
C SER A 37 12.21 0.54 1.57
N TYR A 38 11.32 0.93 0.69
CA TYR A 38 11.53 1.85 -0.42
C TYR A 38 10.58 3.04 -0.27
N TYR A 39 10.89 4.13 -0.98
CA TYR A 39 10.14 5.38 -0.91
C TYR A 39 9.93 5.90 -2.32
N MET A 40 8.68 6.25 -2.63
CA MET A 40 8.31 6.92 -3.85
C MET A 40 7.73 8.28 -3.50
N THR A 41 8.18 9.32 -4.20
CA THR A 41 7.54 10.63 -4.09
C THR A 41 6.33 10.65 -5.01
N TYR A 42 5.19 11.05 -4.48
CA TYR A 42 3.95 11.17 -5.24
C TYR A 42 3.66 12.66 -5.44
N LYS A 43 3.95 13.16 -6.65
CA LYS A 43 3.86 14.60 -6.93
C LYS A 43 2.47 14.92 -7.47
N ASP A 44 1.95 16.07 -7.05
CA ASP A 44 0.76 16.72 -7.63
C ASP A 44 -0.49 15.82 -7.75
N TYR A 45 -0.56 14.73 -6.97
CA TYR A 45 -1.62 13.73 -7.04
C TYR A 45 -1.84 13.16 -8.45
N ASP A 46 -0.79 13.11 -9.26
CA ASP A 46 -0.90 12.60 -10.63
C ASP A 46 -1.34 11.13 -10.60
N THR A 47 -2.45 10.81 -11.24
CA THR A 47 -2.91 9.42 -11.31
C THR A 47 -1.94 8.52 -12.07
N GLU A 48 -1.14 9.07 -12.98
CA GLU A 48 -0.17 8.29 -13.77
C GLU A 48 1.01 7.82 -12.92
N ASP A 49 1.54 8.64 -12.02
CA ASP A 49 2.62 8.23 -11.07
C ASP A 49 2.24 6.96 -10.29
N LEU A 50 0.99 6.89 -9.84
CA LEU A 50 0.50 5.77 -9.03
C LEU A 50 0.20 4.52 -9.86
N LYS A 51 -0.24 4.73 -11.10
CA LYS A 51 -0.47 3.67 -12.08
C LYS A 51 0.85 3.04 -12.49
N ASP A 52 1.86 3.84 -12.79
CA ASP A 52 3.21 3.38 -13.10
C ASP A 52 3.81 2.62 -11.91
N PHE A 53 3.68 3.17 -10.71
CA PHE A 53 4.05 2.47 -9.47
C PHE A 53 3.44 1.07 -9.35
N ILE A 54 2.12 0.95 -9.58
CA ILE A 54 1.42 -0.34 -9.50
C ILE A 54 1.88 -1.28 -10.63
N ASN A 55 2.07 -0.76 -11.83
CA ASN A 55 2.52 -1.52 -12.99
C ASN A 55 3.95 -2.06 -12.82
N ASP A 56 4.80 -1.37 -12.08
CA ASP A 56 6.17 -1.80 -11.79
C ASP A 56 6.28 -2.87 -10.69
N LEU A 57 5.20 -3.13 -9.96
CA LEU A 57 5.19 -4.18 -8.94
C LEU A 57 5.32 -5.59 -9.55
N ASP A 58 5.98 -6.49 -8.82
CA ASP A 58 6.07 -7.90 -9.18
C ASP A 58 4.65 -8.50 -9.26
N SER A 59 4.35 -9.23 -10.33
CA SER A 59 3.05 -9.88 -10.55
C SER A 59 2.68 -10.92 -9.48
N ASN A 60 3.66 -11.39 -8.71
CA ASN A 60 3.54 -12.27 -7.55
C ASN A 60 4.02 -11.58 -6.26
N GLY A 61 4.06 -10.25 -6.26
CA GLY A 61 4.42 -9.44 -5.10
C GLY A 61 3.18 -8.97 -4.34
N LEU A 62 3.23 -9.10 -3.03
CA LEU A 62 2.38 -8.37 -2.11
C LEU A 62 3.20 -7.31 -1.41
N TYR A 63 2.68 -6.09 -1.30
CA TYR A 63 3.39 -4.96 -0.75
C TYR A 63 2.59 -4.30 0.37
N SER A 64 3.30 -3.92 1.41
CA SER A 64 2.86 -3.00 2.46
C SER A 64 3.12 -1.60 1.92
N VAL A 65 2.10 -0.77 1.77
CA VAL A 65 2.27 0.66 1.44
C VAL A 65 1.78 1.50 2.61
N ILE A 66 2.49 2.59 2.90
CA ILE A 66 2.15 3.57 3.94
C ILE A 66 2.24 4.95 3.28
N PRO A 67 1.11 5.63 3.05
CA PRO A 67 1.10 7.01 2.58
C PRO A 67 1.47 7.96 3.73
N MET A 68 2.33 8.93 3.46
CA MET A 68 2.87 9.85 4.46
C MET A 68 3.07 11.24 3.86
N ILE A 69 2.91 12.28 4.67
CA ILE A 69 3.38 13.63 4.35
C ILE A 69 4.80 13.80 4.90
N SER A 70 5.67 14.37 4.09
CA SER A 70 7.00 14.82 4.48
C SER A 70 7.19 16.27 4.04
N MET A 71 8.09 16.98 4.71
CA MET A 71 8.52 18.30 4.26
C MET A 71 9.59 18.15 3.17
N LYS A 72 9.55 19.00 2.14
CA LYS A 72 10.45 18.94 0.96
C LYS A 72 11.94 18.82 1.33
N SER A 73 12.37 19.40 2.46
CA SER A 73 13.76 19.35 2.95
C SER A 73 14.13 18.09 3.75
N CYS A 74 13.19 17.17 4.00
CA CYS A 74 13.33 16.06 4.94
C CYS A 74 12.63 14.77 4.48
N LEU A 75 12.77 14.37 3.20
CA LEU A 75 12.12 13.17 2.64
C LEU A 75 12.39 11.87 3.43
N ASN A 76 13.53 11.78 4.12
CA ASN A 76 13.92 10.63 4.96
C ASN A 76 13.33 10.67 6.39
N LYS A 77 12.64 11.75 6.76
CA LYS A 77 11.94 11.93 8.03
C LYS A 77 10.48 12.25 7.73
N PRO A 78 9.63 11.23 7.55
CA PRO A 78 8.21 11.45 7.34
C PRO A 78 7.62 12.17 8.56
N TYR A 79 6.84 13.22 8.29
CA TYR A 79 6.30 14.11 9.30
C TYR A 79 4.98 13.57 9.84
N ILE A 80 4.10 13.10 8.94
CA ILE A 80 2.77 12.61 9.28
C ILE A 80 2.46 11.33 8.50
N VAL A 81 2.00 10.29 9.18
CA VAL A 81 1.49 9.06 8.55
C VAL A 81 0.00 9.25 8.27
N LEU A 82 -0.41 9.12 7.00
CA LEU A 82 -1.79 9.37 6.58
C LEU A 82 -2.72 8.17 6.85
N SER A 83 -2.19 6.96 6.85
CA SER A 83 -2.97 5.76 7.16
C SER A 83 -2.11 4.65 7.74
N PRO A 84 -2.72 3.69 8.45
CA PRO A 84 -2.11 2.38 8.66
C PRO A 84 -1.71 1.75 7.33
N SER A 85 -0.78 0.80 7.38
CA SER A 85 -0.33 0.15 6.15
C SER A 85 -1.48 -0.53 5.41
N ILE A 86 -1.56 -0.23 4.13
CA ILE A 86 -2.44 -0.86 3.15
C ILE A 86 -1.69 -1.96 2.41
N LEU A 87 -2.42 -2.96 1.92
CA LEU A 87 -1.91 -4.03 1.08
C LEU A 87 -2.13 -3.69 -0.39
N VAL A 88 -1.08 -3.78 -1.18
CA VAL A 88 -1.06 -3.44 -2.61
C VAL A 88 -0.38 -4.56 -3.39
N SER A 89 -0.90 -4.86 -4.57
CA SER A 89 -0.27 -5.75 -5.55
C SER A 89 -0.34 -5.13 -6.94
N LYS A 90 0.28 -5.77 -7.94
CA LYS A 90 0.17 -5.33 -9.35
C LYS A 90 -1.28 -5.30 -9.86
N TYR A 91 -2.20 -6.00 -9.20
CA TYR A 91 -3.62 -6.03 -9.56
C TYR A 91 -4.44 -4.95 -8.85
N SER A 92 -3.79 -4.07 -8.09
CA SER A 92 -4.48 -2.99 -7.37
C SER A 92 -5.11 -2.01 -8.34
N ASN A 93 -6.35 -1.62 -8.05
CA ASN A 93 -7.00 -0.55 -8.78
C ASN A 93 -6.40 0.80 -8.36
N TYR A 94 -5.61 1.40 -9.26
CA TYR A 94 -4.94 2.67 -8.98
C TYR A 94 -5.91 3.82 -8.71
N HIS A 95 -7.10 3.85 -9.34
CA HIS A 95 -8.09 4.89 -9.08
C HIS A 95 -8.57 4.87 -7.62
N PHE A 96 -8.84 3.68 -7.07
CA PHE A 96 -9.22 3.56 -5.66
C PHE A 96 -8.10 3.99 -4.74
N LEU A 97 -6.87 3.59 -5.06
CA LEU A 97 -5.71 3.93 -4.25
C LEU A 97 -5.44 5.46 -4.26
N THR A 98 -5.48 6.11 -5.43
CA THR A 98 -5.38 7.57 -5.53
C THR A 98 -6.48 8.26 -4.74
N TYR A 99 -7.74 7.85 -4.93
CA TYR A 99 -8.87 8.45 -4.23
C TYR A 99 -8.72 8.37 -2.71
N PHE A 100 -8.34 7.20 -2.18
CA PHE A 100 -8.15 7.00 -0.75
C PHE A 100 -7.00 7.84 -0.19
N ILE A 101 -5.86 7.86 -0.88
CA ILE A 101 -4.70 8.62 -0.45
C ILE A 101 -5.01 10.12 -0.47
N HIS A 102 -5.66 10.62 -1.52
CA HIS A 102 -6.07 12.01 -1.63
C HIS A 102 -7.06 12.39 -0.52
N LYS A 103 -8.06 11.56 -0.27
CA LYS A 103 -9.01 11.76 0.84
C LYS A 103 -8.27 11.86 2.18
N LYS A 104 -7.38 10.91 2.49
CA LYS A 104 -6.61 10.91 3.74
C LYS A 104 -5.68 12.11 3.86
N HIS A 105 -5.09 12.54 2.75
CA HIS A 105 -4.29 13.75 2.71
C HIS A 105 -5.14 14.99 3.06
N MET A 106 -6.28 15.18 2.39
CA MET A 106 -7.16 16.34 2.65
C MET A 106 -7.66 16.36 4.10
N GLU A 107 -8.09 15.21 4.62
CA GLU A 107 -8.47 15.06 6.04
C GLU A 107 -7.33 15.49 6.97
N THR A 108 -6.10 15.07 6.68
CA THR A 108 -4.93 15.43 7.49
C THR A 108 -4.58 16.92 7.39
N ILE A 109 -4.68 17.51 6.20
CA ILE A 109 -4.42 18.96 6.03
C ILE A 109 -5.41 19.78 6.86
N ASP A 110 -6.68 19.38 6.88
CA ASP A 110 -7.71 20.05 7.68
C ASP A 110 -7.53 19.80 9.19
N GLU A 111 -7.25 18.56 9.61
CA GLU A 111 -7.08 18.21 11.03
C GLU A 111 -5.88 18.89 11.70
N PHE A 112 -4.80 19.10 10.94
CA PHE A 112 -3.56 19.70 11.44
C PHE A 112 -3.39 21.18 11.03
N ASP A 113 -4.43 21.81 10.47
CA ASP A 113 -4.44 23.20 9.98
C ASP A 113 -3.23 23.53 9.08
N MET A 114 -2.88 22.62 8.17
CA MET A 114 -1.68 22.71 7.34
C MET A 114 -1.87 23.53 6.06
N LYS A 115 -2.97 24.28 5.94
CA LYS A 115 -3.37 24.98 4.70
C LYS A 115 -2.32 25.98 4.20
N ASN A 116 -1.56 26.55 5.13
CA ASN A 116 -0.54 27.56 4.86
C ASN A 116 0.89 27.01 4.94
N ILE A 117 1.07 25.71 5.13
CA ILE A 117 2.42 25.12 5.20
C ILE A 117 2.97 25.02 3.78
N GLU A 118 4.10 25.67 3.55
CA GLU A 118 4.79 25.57 2.27
C GLU A 118 5.29 24.13 2.03
N LYS A 119 4.81 23.55 0.93
CA LYS A 119 5.41 22.41 0.22
C LYS A 119 5.42 21.08 1.02
N PRO A 120 4.28 20.62 1.58
CA PRO A 120 4.17 19.22 1.94
C PRO A 120 4.33 18.35 0.69
N VAL A 121 5.09 17.26 0.83
CA VAL A 121 5.33 16.27 -0.22
C VAL A 121 4.75 14.96 0.23
N LEU A 122 3.92 14.36 -0.61
CA LEU A 122 3.35 13.06 -0.37
C LEU A 122 4.38 11.98 -0.75
N ILE A 123 4.62 11.06 0.16
CA ILE A 123 5.55 9.96 0.01
C ILE A 123 4.82 8.65 0.28
N LEU A 124 5.01 7.68 -0.61
CA LEU A 124 4.61 6.29 -0.37
C LEU A 124 5.84 5.52 0.10
N LYS A 125 5.84 5.14 1.38
CA LYS A 125 6.78 4.13 1.86
C LYS A 125 6.20 2.77 1.55
N TYR A 126 6.95 1.93 0.86
CA TYR A 126 6.50 0.60 0.53
C TYR A 126 7.56 -0.46 0.78
N LYS A 127 7.11 -1.70 1.03
CA LYS A 127 7.98 -2.86 1.15
C LYS A 127 7.27 -4.14 0.76
N ARG A 128 8.01 -5.09 0.22
CA ARG A 128 7.48 -6.43 -0.05
C ARG A 128 7.11 -7.12 1.27
N ILE A 129 6.00 -7.83 1.25
CA ILE A 129 5.56 -8.73 2.31
C ILE A 129 5.63 -10.15 1.75
N PHE A 130 6.20 -11.06 2.53
CA PHE A 130 6.14 -12.48 2.21
C PHE A 130 5.02 -13.13 3.01
N MET A 131 4.28 -14.01 2.33
CA MET A 131 3.20 -14.77 2.91
C MET A 131 3.49 -16.24 2.71
N ASP A 132 3.33 -17.02 3.76
CA ASP A 132 3.39 -18.47 3.67
C ASP A 132 2.11 -18.98 3.00
N ILE A 133 2.24 -19.42 1.75
CA ILE A 133 1.12 -19.86 0.91
C ILE A 133 0.43 -21.09 1.52
N THR A 134 1.11 -21.88 2.36
CA THR A 134 0.48 -23.02 3.03
C THR A 134 -0.64 -22.59 3.98
N GLN A 135 -0.55 -21.38 4.57
CA GLN A 135 -1.57 -20.81 5.44
C GLN A 135 -2.83 -20.40 4.67
N LEU A 136 -2.69 -19.99 3.40
CA LEU A 136 -3.83 -19.72 2.53
C LEU A 136 -4.63 -20.99 2.23
N ASN A 137 -3.96 -22.12 1.97
CA ASN A 137 -4.65 -23.37 1.68
C ASN A 137 -5.48 -23.86 2.86
N ARG A 138 -4.93 -23.85 4.08
CA ARG A 138 -5.67 -24.27 5.28
C ARG A 138 -6.95 -23.47 5.49
N LYS A 139 -6.98 -22.22 5.02
CA LYS A 139 -8.13 -21.32 5.18
C LYS A 139 -9.16 -21.44 4.06
N TYR A 140 -8.73 -21.64 2.81
CA TYR A 140 -9.60 -21.56 1.63
C TYR A 140 -9.82 -22.91 0.92
N ASP A 141 -9.10 -23.96 1.32
CA ASP A 141 -9.26 -25.35 0.87
C ASP A 141 -9.00 -26.29 2.08
N PRO A 142 -9.83 -26.22 3.15
CA PRO A 142 -9.71 -27.11 4.30
C PRO A 142 -10.13 -28.51 3.85
N ILE A 143 -9.15 -29.40 3.69
CA ILE A 143 -9.38 -30.84 3.56
C ILE A 143 -9.82 -31.37 4.92
#